data_AF-A0A4P7NF93-F1
#
_entry.id   AF-A0A4P7NF93-F1
#
_cell.length_a   1.000
_cell.length_b   1.000
_cell.length_c   1.000
_cell.angle_alpha   90.00
_cell.angle_beta   90.00
_cell.angle_gamma   90.00
#
_symmetry.space_group_name_H-M   'P 1'
#
loop_
_entity.id
_entity.type
_entity.pdbx_description
1 polymer ?
#
loop_
_entity_poly.entity_id
_entity_poly.type
_entity_poly.pdbx_seq_one_letter_code
_entity_poly.pdbx_strand_id
1 'polypeptide(L)'
;MALPPKFSGHRLPLGDAAASSAPHAGVHTIELYLDYVCPFSAKMFKTVANDLAPKLNSDPALASKIQIIFRQQIQPWHPSSTLVHEAAVAVLRLAPSRFWDFSGALFAAQKDYFDVNVVNEPRNQTYRRLARLAADSAGVKEDEVYGLLAISDKPGEDGSLNSGNGVTADLKVVVKMARLVGVHVSPTVILDGVVANERYLSSPIEMLQPRLLPLQAVDVLLLAARSSYRAGPASRAPTTARFFSSSLINQTPRLTCRTSILSSVRPTALKSSPLALPRSFSKSTPRPEDAPKQPARFLYPESLVIYHGGAARTTFLGMLKFAMLMGAVFVVVIIAPALYRSGEPLWKPAAVITCAMIPLAFTLFSTSPQVAFVRLRLPRFARASPELLRRYAEAPPANAVVEVGVLNFHGKPRVVALPLARLSPTNERFGLVNWTVVEDAAETNKRLASAEGSFTIWHRLLRRPLKKLNIRERGNDAKEAWVWDAVVAAAERRNR
;
A
#
# COMPACT_ATOMS: atom_id res chain seq x y z
N MET A 1 -10.31 8.89 11.25
CA MET A 1 -9.68 8.89 12.59
C MET A 1 -9.85 10.25 13.24
N ALA A 2 -9.85 10.34 14.57
CA ALA A 2 -9.98 11.61 15.28
C ALA A 2 -8.71 12.48 15.17
N LEU A 3 -8.90 13.80 15.03
CA LEU A 3 -7.86 14.82 15.15
C LEU A 3 -8.23 15.71 16.33
N PRO A 4 -7.42 15.80 17.40
CA PRO A 4 -7.76 16.67 18.52
C PRO A 4 -7.89 18.14 18.09
N PRO A 5 -8.78 18.92 18.72
CA PRO A 5 -8.99 20.32 18.36
C PRO A 5 -7.72 21.16 18.36
N LYS A 6 -6.81 20.91 19.31
CA LYS A 6 -5.51 21.62 19.40
C LYS A 6 -4.56 21.37 18.22
N PHE A 7 -4.82 20.36 17.39
CA PHE A 7 -4.04 20.02 16.21
C PHE A 7 -4.83 20.25 14.92
N SER A 8 -5.89 21.07 14.95
CA SER A 8 -6.75 21.35 13.81
C SER A 8 -5.98 21.80 12.56
N GLY A 9 -4.89 22.57 12.71
CA GLY A 9 -4.04 23.02 11.62
C GLY A 9 -3.34 21.90 10.83
N HIS A 10 -3.28 20.66 11.35
CA HIS A 10 -2.84 19.50 10.57
C HIS A 10 -3.79 19.16 9.42
N ARG A 11 -5.06 19.57 9.49
CA ARG A 11 -6.02 19.40 8.40
C ARG A 11 -5.69 20.38 7.27
N LEU A 12 -5.58 19.88 6.04
CA LEU A 12 -5.43 20.72 4.86
C LEU A 12 -6.73 21.51 4.64
N PRO A 13 -6.68 22.84 4.49
CA PRO A 13 -7.85 23.61 4.09
C PRO A 13 -8.25 23.25 2.65
N LEU A 14 -9.43 22.66 2.48
CA LEU A 14 -10.03 22.32 1.18
C LEU A 14 -11.40 22.98 1.07
N GLY A 15 -11.62 23.75 0.00
CA GLY A 15 -12.84 24.55 -0.23
C GLY A 15 -13.20 25.51 0.92
N ASP A 16 -14.46 25.96 0.96
CA ASP A 16 -15.00 26.83 2.04
C ASP A 16 -15.24 26.07 3.36
N ALA A 17 -15.00 24.76 3.40
CA ALA A 17 -15.16 23.90 4.57
C ALA A 17 -14.02 24.03 5.60
N ALA A 18 -13.32 25.16 5.60
CA ALA A 18 -12.21 25.47 6.51
C ALA A 18 -12.62 25.59 7.99
N ALA A 19 -13.92 25.58 8.32
CA ALA A 19 -14.41 26.00 9.64
C ALA A 19 -15.16 24.94 10.47
N SER A 20 -15.55 23.78 9.93
CA SER A 20 -16.39 22.85 10.70
C SER A 20 -15.59 21.77 11.42
N SER A 21 -15.60 21.83 12.75
CA SER A 21 -15.08 20.81 13.68
C SER A 21 -15.96 19.55 13.78
N ALA A 22 -17.10 19.51 13.07
CA ALA A 22 -18.05 18.41 13.13
C ALA A 22 -17.65 17.22 12.23
N PRO A 23 -17.84 15.96 12.68
CA PRO A 23 -17.73 14.79 11.82
C PRO A 23 -18.81 14.86 10.75
N HIS A 24 -18.40 15.16 9.52
CA HIS A 24 -19.29 15.13 8.37
C HIS A 24 -19.53 13.68 7.99
N ALA A 25 -20.78 13.23 8.07
CA ALA A 25 -21.17 11.92 7.57
C ALA A 25 -20.79 11.83 6.07
N GLY A 26 -19.99 10.82 5.70
CA GLY A 26 -19.59 10.60 4.30
C GLY A 26 -18.25 11.19 3.84
N VAL A 27 -17.38 11.66 4.76
CA VAL A 27 -16.04 12.15 4.42
C VAL A 27 -14.96 11.07 4.54
N HIS A 28 -14.23 10.85 3.46
CA HIS A 28 -13.04 10.01 3.43
C HIS A 28 -11.83 10.74 4.04
N THR A 29 -11.13 10.11 4.97
CA THR A 29 -9.95 10.68 5.63
C THR A 29 -8.67 10.08 5.07
N ILE A 30 -7.82 10.95 4.52
CA ILE A 30 -6.45 10.64 4.09
C ILE A 30 -5.50 11.18 5.16
N GLU A 31 -4.72 10.32 5.80
CA GLU A 31 -3.67 10.69 6.75
C GLU A 31 -2.30 10.48 6.12
N LEU A 32 -1.50 11.54 6.10
CA LEU A 32 -0.17 11.58 5.51
C LEU A 32 0.87 11.60 6.64
N TYR A 33 1.53 10.48 6.88
CA TYR A 33 2.61 10.38 7.86
C TYR A 33 3.93 10.78 7.22
N LEU A 34 4.39 12.00 7.51
CA LEU A 34 5.51 12.65 6.84
C LEU A 34 6.57 13.11 7.84
N ASP A 35 7.84 12.93 7.45
CA ASP A 35 9.02 13.43 8.17
C ASP A 35 9.61 14.60 7.38
N TYR A 36 9.84 15.75 8.03
CA TYR A 36 10.41 16.93 7.36
C TYR A 36 11.84 16.71 6.82
N VAL A 37 12.59 15.76 7.35
CA VAL A 37 13.97 15.46 6.94
C VAL A 37 14.03 14.26 5.97
N CYS A 38 12.90 13.64 5.65
CA CYS A 38 12.84 12.56 4.67
C CYS A 38 12.63 13.10 3.23
N PRO A 39 13.51 12.78 2.26
CA PRO A 39 13.36 13.24 0.87
C PRO A 39 12.11 12.67 0.19
N PHE A 40 11.69 11.45 0.54
CA PHE A 40 10.46 10.86 0.01
C PHE A 40 9.21 11.55 0.57
N SER A 41 9.26 12.02 1.82
CA SER A 41 8.16 12.79 2.41
C SER A 41 8.02 14.16 1.74
N ALA A 42 9.14 14.81 1.39
CA ALA A 42 9.12 16.04 0.60
C ALA A 42 8.47 15.84 -0.78
N LYS A 43 8.79 14.73 -1.47
CA LYS A 43 8.14 14.38 -2.74
C LYS A 43 6.64 14.22 -2.57
N MET A 44 6.21 13.47 -1.56
CA MET A 44 4.80 13.27 -1.24
C MET A 44 4.08 14.60 -0.96
N PHE A 45 4.65 15.42 -0.09
CA PHE A 45 4.08 16.72 0.25
C PHE A 45 3.90 17.61 -0.98
N LYS A 46 4.92 17.68 -1.85
CA LYS A 46 4.86 18.45 -3.10
C LYS A 46 3.74 17.96 -4.02
N THR A 47 3.58 16.64 -4.18
CA THR A 47 2.47 16.10 -4.98
C THR A 47 1.11 16.45 -4.37
N VAL A 48 0.97 16.38 -3.05
CA VAL A 48 -0.28 16.76 -2.39
C VAL A 48 -0.56 18.25 -2.55
N ALA A 49 0.43 19.12 -2.28
CA ALA A 49 0.28 20.56 -2.32
C ALA A 49 0.09 21.11 -3.74
N ASN A 50 0.83 20.59 -4.72
CA ASN A 50 0.87 21.14 -6.08
C ASN A 50 -0.10 20.45 -7.04
N ASP A 51 -0.42 19.17 -6.82
CA ASP A 51 -1.25 18.40 -7.75
C ASP A 51 -2.63 18.06 -7.16
N LEU A 52 -2.69 17.53 -5.94
CA LEU A 52 -3.94 17.03 -5.36
C LEU A 52 -4.81 18.17 -4.80
N ALA A 53 -4.23 19.05 -3.98
CA ALA A 53 -4.97 20.13 -3.32
C ALA A 53 -5.64 21.08 -4.33
N PRO A 54 -4.95 21.55 -5.40
CA PRO A 54 -5.58 22.41 -6.40
C PRO A 54 -6.73 21.71 -7.14
N LYS A 55 -6.58 20.40 -7.43
CA LYS A 55 -7.65 19.61 -8.07
C LYS A 55 -8.87 19.46 -7.18
N LEU A 56 -8.68 19.17 -5.89
CA LEU A 56 -9.77 19.10 -4.92
C LEU A 56 -10.45 20.47 -4.79
N ASN A 57 -9.68 21.56 -4.69
CA ASN A 57 -10.25 22.91 -4.63
C ASN A 57 -11.00 23.32 -5.90
N SER A 58 -10.63 22.78 -7.07
CA SER A 58 -11.38 23.02 -8.31
C SER A 58 -12.72 22.27 -8.41
N ASP A 59 -12.98 21.29 -7.52
CA ASP A 59 -14.22 20.52 -7.46
C ASP A 59 -14.79 20.52 -6.03
N PRO A 60 -15.64 21.50 -5.66
CA PRO A 60 -16.24 21.60 -4.33
C PRO A 60 -17.06 20.36 -3.90
N ALA A 61 -17.66 19.65 -4.86
CA ALA A 61 -18.43 18.44 -4.59
C ALA A 61 -17.53 17.27 -4.17
N LEU A 62 -16.29 17.25 -4.63
CA LEU A 62 -15.26 16.30 -4.21
C LEU A 62 -14.53 16.77 -2.95
N ALA A 63 -14.20 18.07 -2.85
CA ALA A 63 -13.56 18.66 -1.66
C ALA A 63 -14.37 18.41 -0.38
N SER A 64 -15.70 18.54 -0.45
CA SER A 64 -16.59 18.28 0.69
C SER A 64 -16.62 16.82 1.15
N LYS A 65 -16.10 15.88 0.36
CA LYS A 65 -16.06 14.43 0.65
C LYS A 65 -14.69 13.93 1.09
N ILE A 66 -13.66 14.77 1.07
CA ILE A 66 -12.28 14.37 1.36
C ILE A 66 -11.68 15.28 2.43
N GLN A 67 -11.09 14.66 3.44
CA GLN A 67 -10.27 15.33 4.42
C GLN A 67 -8.83 14.82 4.32
N ILE A 68 -7.86 15.73 4.22
CA ILE A 68 -6.43 15.40 4.27
C ILE A 68 -5.85 15.89 5.60
N ILE A 69 -5.13 15.02 6.30
CA ILE A 69 -4.49 15.30 7.59
C ILE A 69 -3.00 15.03 7.48
N PHE A 70 -2.19 16.03 7.79
CA PHE A 70 -0.75 15.87 8.00
C PHE A 70 -0.49 15.23 9.36
N ARG A 71 0.26 14.13 9.40
CA ARG A 71 0.72 13.47 10.62
C ARG A 71 2.24 13.54 10.65
N GLN A 72 2.78 14.14 11.70
CA GLN A 72 4.22 14.23 11.87
C GLN A 72 4.79 12.85 12.26
N GLN A 73 5.69 12.31 11.43
CA GLN A 73 6.33 11.02 11.61
C GLN A 73 7.84 11.22 11.75
N ILE A 74 8.29 11.48 12.98
CA ILE A 74 9.71 11.71 13.27
C ILE A 74 10.48 10.39 13.12
N GLN A 75 11.52 10.36 12.29
CA GLN A 75 12.41 9.20 12.19
C GLN A 75 13.67 9.38 13.05
N PRO A 76 13.98 8.46 13.98
CA PRO A 76 15.12 8.60 14.88
C PRO A 76 16.49 8.64 14.19
N TRP A 77 16.61 8.09 12.98
CA TRP A 77 17.84 8.12 12.18
C TRP A 77 18.00 9.42 11.36
N HIS A 78 17.07 10.37 11.49
CA HIS A 78 17.25 11.75 11.05
C HIS A 78 17.39 12.63 12.32
N PRO A 79 18.59 12.81 12.89
CA PRO A 79 18.76 13.41 14.21
C PRO A 79 18.11 14.79 14.37
N SER A 80 18.17 15.62 13.33
CA SER A 80 17.57 16.96 13.29
C SER A 80 16.04 16.96 13.16
N SER A 81 15.43 15.84 12.76
CA SER A 81 13.98 15.74 12.47
C SER A 81 13.13 16.19 13.65
N THR A 82 13.50 15.79 14.87
CA THR A 82 12.80 16.23 16.08
C THR A 82 12.73 17.75 16.18
N LEU A 83 13.82 18.46 15.89
CA LEU A 83 13.90 19.93 16.00
C LEU A 83 12.98 20.61 14.97
N VAL A 84 12.98 20.09 13.74
CA VAL A 84 12.15 20.61 12.65
C VAL A 84 10.66 20.37 12.94
N HIS A 85 10.33 19.20 13.50
CA HIS A 85 8.97 18.88 13.92
C HIS A 85 8.49 19.71 15.11
N GLU A 86 9.35 19.99 16.09
CA GLU A 86 9.02 20.91 17.19
C GLU A 86 8.71 22.31 16.68
N ALA A 87 9.48 22.84 15.72
CA ALA A 87 9.18 24.12 15.08
C ALA A 87 7.80 24.10 14.40
N ALA A 88 7.45 23.02 13.70
CA ALA A 88 6.12 22.89 13.09
C ALA A 88 4.99 22.86 14.14
N VAL A 89 5.22 22.25 15.30
CA VAL A 89 4.27 22.28 16.42
C VAL A 89 4.19 23.67 17.07
N ALA A 90 5.29 24.42 17.14
CA ALA A 90 5.28 25.80 17.63
C ALA A 90 4.41 26.70 16.74
N VAL A 91 4.58 26.61 15.42
CA VAL A 91 3.70 27.33 14.46
C VAL A 91 2.26 26.84 14.55
N LEU A 92 2.03 25.52 14.71
CA LEU A 92 0.68 24.99 14.90
C LEU A 92 -0.02 25.58 16.13
N ARG A 93 0.73 25.87 17.20
CA ARG A 93 0.20 26.46 18.43
C ARG A 93 -0.08 27.95 18.29
N LEU A 94 0.81 28.68 17.62
CA LEU A 94 0.72 30.15 17.46
C LEU A 94 -0.22 30.56 16.33
N ALA A 95 -0.17 29.87 15.19
CA ALA A 95 -0.92 30.16 13.98
C ALA A 95 -1.35 28.87 13.26
N PRO A 96 -2.37 28.15 13.76
CA PRO A 96 -2.79 26.87 13.18
C PRO A 96 -3.13 26.93 11.68
N SER A 97 -3.70 28.04 11.21
CA SER A 97 -4.05 28.26 9.80
C SER A 97 -2.82 28.34 8.87
N ARG A 98 -1.64 28.63 9.42
CA ARG A 98 -0.37 28.77 8.70
C ARG A 98 0.48 27.50 8.72
N PHE A 99 0.00 26.42 9.34
CA PHE A 99 0.74 25.18 9.47
C PHE A 99 1.19 24.61 8.11
N TRP A 100 0.32 24.62 7.10
CA TRP A 100 0.64 24.09 5.76
C TRP A 100 1.61 24.98 4.99
N ASP A 101 1.46 26.31 5.11
CA ASP A 101 2.39 27.28 4.53
C ASP A 101 3.81 27.03 5.08
N PHE A 102 3.92 26.93 6.42
CA PHE A 102 5.20 26.65 7.07
C PHE A 102 5.75 25.25 6.74
N SER A 103 4.89 24.24 6.69
CA SER A 103 5.29 22.88 6.28
C SER A 103 5.90 22.89 4.87
N GLY A 104 5.32 23.68 3.96
CA GLY A 104 5.86 23.90 2.63
C GLY A 104 7.25 24.54 2.65
N ALA A 105 7.43 25.56 3.50
CA ALA A 105 8.73 26.21 3.69
C ALA A 105 9.78 25.25 4.30
N LEU A 106 9.40 24.42 5.28
CA LEU A 106 10.27 23.40 5.85
C LEU A 106 10.73 22.38 4.81
N PHE A 107 9.82 21.90 3.94
CA PHE A 107 10.19 21.00 2.85
C PHE A 107 11.00 21.69 1.73
N ALA A 108 10.81 22.99 1.53
CA ALA A 108 11.61 23.77 0.59
C ALA A 108 13.05 23.94 1.08
N ALA A 109 13.22 24.24 2.38
CA ALA A 109 14.52 24.38 3.04
C ALA A 109 15.09 23.04 3.58
N GLN A 110 14.47 21.90 3.24
CA GLN A 110 14.76 20.59 3.83
C GLN A 110 16.25 20.24 3.89
N LYS A 111 16.99 20.53 2.81
CA LYS A 111 18.42 20.17 2.71
C LYS A 111 19.25 20.84 3.80
N ASP A 112 18.85 22.02 4.26
CA ASP A 112 19.56 22.79 5.28
C ASP A 112 19.59 22.10 6.65
N TYR A 113 18.72 21.10 6.83
CA TYR A 113 18.57 20.32 8.05
C TYR A 113 19.06 18.87 7.90
N PHE A 114 19.71 18.51 6.80
CA PHE A 114 20.37 17.19 6.65
C PHE A 114 21.65 17.11 7.47
N ASP A 115 22.04 15.89 7.85
CA ASP A 115 23.15 15.60 8.78
C ASP A 115 24.42 16.42 8.49
N VAL A 116 24.87 16.42 7.23
CA VAL A 116 26.08 17.14 6.82
C VAL A 116 26.05 18.65 7.08
N ASN A 117 24.85 19.25 7.11
CA ASN A 117 24.68 20.70 7.26
C ASN A 117 24.46 21.13 8.71
N VAL A 118 24.11 20.20 9.61
CA VAL A 118 23.79 20.49 11.02
C VAL A 118 24.68 19.74 12.02
N VAL A 119 25.61 18.91 11.55
CA VAL A 119 26.47 18.07 12.42
C VAL A 119 27.24 18.85 13.49
N ASN A 120 27.65 20.09 13.19
CA ASN A 120 28.38 20.97 14.11
C ASN A 120 27.50 22.11 14.65
N GLU A 121 26.20 22.10 14.38
CA GLU A 121 25.28 23.16 14.79
C GLU A 121 24.67 22.83 16.17
N PRO A 122 24.82 23.70 17.18
CA PRO A 122 24.14 23.53 18.46
C PRO A 122 22.61 23.60 18.30
N ARG A 123 21.89 22.80 19.10
CA ARG A 123 20.42 22.70 19.08
C ARG A 123 19.68 24.05 19.05
N ASN A 124 20.07 24.98 19.92
CA ASN A 124 19.41 26.30 20.00
C ASN A 124 19.69 27.18 18.78
N GLN A 125 20.82 27.00 18.09
CA GLN A 125 21.12 27.72 16.85
C GLN A 125 20.19 27.24 15.72
N THR A 126 19.97 25.92 15.61
CA THR A 126 19.00 25.36 14.66
C THR A 126 17.58 25.88 14.95
N TYR A 127 17.16 25.95 16.22
CA TYR A 127 15.85 26.52 16.57
C TYR A 127 15.71 27.99 16.21
N ARG A 128 16.78 28.78 16.33
CA ARG A 128 16.75 30.19 15.92
C ARG A 128 16.53 30.33 14.41
N ARG A 129 17.21 29.51 13.60
CA ARG A 129 16.99 29.45 12.15
C ARG A 129 15.57 28.99 11.79
N LEU A 130 15.05 27.98 12.49
CA LEU A 130 13.68 27.52 12.31
C LEU A 130 12.64 28.58 12.70
N ALA A 131 12.89 29.34 13.77
CA ALA A 131 12.04 30.45 14.19
C ALA A 131 12.03 31.60 13.16
N ARG A 132 13.20 31.92 12.58
CA ARG A 132 13.28 32.88 11.48
C ARG A 132 12.52 32.41 10.24
N LEU A 133 12.72 31.16 9.84
CA LEU A 133 11.98 30.57 8.71
C LEU A 133 10.46 30.59 8.95
N ALA A 134 10.02 30.36 10.19
CA ALA A 134 8.63 30.48 10.58
C ALA A 134 8.11 31.92 10.46
N ALA A 135 8.90 32.91 10.87
CA ALA A 135 8.55 34.31 10.69
C ALA A 135 8.41 34.69 9.22
N ASP A 136 9.38 34.30 8.40
CA ASP A 136 9.43 34.64 6.96
C ASP A 136 8.27 34.00 6.16
N SER A 137 7.84 32.79 6.52
CA SER A 137 6.89 32.01 5.72
C SER A 137 5.47 31.92 6.31
N ALA A 138 5.31 31.99 7.63
CA ALA A 138 4.01 31.91 8.30
C ALA A 138 3.57 33.23 8.94
N GLY A 139 4.41 34.27 8.98
CA GLY A 139 4.07 35.58 9.53
C GLY A 139 3.89 35.59 11.05
N VAL A 140 4.48 34.61 11.75
CA VAL A 140 4.56 34.59 13.23
C VAL A 140 5.79 35.38 13.70
N LYS A 141 5.83 35.83 14.95
CA LYS A 141 7.01 36.55 15.45
C LYS A 141 8.15 35.57 15.76
N GLU A 142 9.36 35.86 15.26
CA GLU A 142 10.56 35.02 15.48
C GLU A 142 10.79 34.74 16.98
N ASP A 143 10.72 35.77 17.82
CA ASP A 143 10.97 35.64 19.26
C ASP A 143 9.91 34.79 19.99
N GLU A 144 8.65 34.84 19.57
CA GLU A 144 7.58 34.01 20.14
C GLU A 144 7.77 32.53 19.78
N VAL A 145 8.17 32.24 18.54
CA VAL A 145 8.49 30.88 18.09
C VAL A 145 9.74 30.37 18.82
N TYR A 146 10.79 31.18 18.87
CA TYR A 146 12.04 30.81 19.54
C TYR A 146 11.83 30.57 21.03
N GLY A 147 11.03 31.39 21.71
CA GLY A 147 10.67 31.20 23.12
C GLY A 147 9.96 29.87 23.41
N LEU A 148 9.20 29.32 22.45
CA LEU A 148 8.60 27.99 22.57
C LEU A 148 9.60 26.84 22.34
N LEU A 149 10.70 27.09 21.63
CA LEU A 149 11.63 26.06 21.15
C LEU A 149 12.93 25.99 21.95
N ALA A 150 13.41 27.12 22.44
CA ALA A 150 14.69 27.24 23.12
C ALA A 150 14.80 26.29 24.32
N ILE A 151 15.96 25.67 24.46
CA ILE A 151 16.31 24.82 25.60
C ILE A 151 17.16 25.63 26.56
N SER A 152 16.73 25.68 27.82
CA SER A 152 17.48 26.28 28.92
C SER A 152 18.82 25.56 29.13
N ASP A 153 19.88 26.33 29.39
CA ASP A 153 21.18 25.84 29.85
C ASP A 153 21.22 25.63 31.38
N LYS A 154 20.14 25.98 32.08
CA LYS A 154 19.96 25.83 33.52
C LYS A 154 18.93 24.74 33.82
N PRO A 155 19.07 24.02 34.96
CA PRO A 155 18.03 23.12 35.45
C PRO A 155 16.67 23.80 35.59
N GLY A 156 15.59 23.02 35.51
CA GLY A 156 14.25 23.50 35.85
C GLY A 156 14.15 23.93 37.33
N GLU A 157 13.08 24.63 37.68
CA GLU A 157 12.81 25.08 39.06
C GLU A 157 12.78 23.92 40.06
N ASP A 158 12.38 22.73 39.60
CA ASP A 158 12.35 21.46 40.33
C ASP A 158 13.70 20.70 40.31
N GLY A 159 14.73 21.28 39.70
CA GLY A 159 16.04 20.65 39.48
C GLY A 159 16.09 19.68 38.29
N SER A 160 15.02 19.58 37.49
CA SER A 160 15.00 18.69 36.32
C SER A 160 16.03 19.09 35.26
N LEU A 161 16.70 18.09 34.65
CA LEU A 161 17.70 18.28 33.59
C LEU A 161 17.16 17.95 32.18
N ASN A 162 15.92 17.48 32.09
CA ASN A 162 15.29 16.96 30.88
C ASN A 162 13.91 17.58 30.62
N SER A 163 13.76 18.87 30.94
CA SER A 163 12.48 19.59 30.91
C SER A 163 11.91 19.75 29.48
N GLY A 164 12.77 19.65 28.45
CA GLY A 164 12.37 19.85 27.06
C GLY A 164 12.09 21.32 26.74
N ASN A 165 11.25 21.57 25.74
CA ASN A 165 10.80 22.90 25.34
C ASN A 165 9.27 23.04 25.46
N GLY A 166 8.75 24.23 25.18
CA GLY A 166 7.33 24.59 25.32
C GLY A 166 6.34 23.79 24.47
N VAL A 167 6.83 23.00 23.50
CA VAL A 167 6.02 22.17 22.60
C VAL A 167 6.26 20.66 22.75
N THR A 168 7.18 20.26 23.62
CA THR A 168 7.56 18.85 23.82
C THR A 168 6.36 17.98 24.20
N ALA A 169 5.45 18.48 25.05
CA ALA A 169 4.25 17.74 25.46
C ALA A 169 3.29 17.50 24.27
N ASP A 170 3.15 18.47 23.38
CA ASP A 170 2.31 18.35 22.19
C ASP A 170 2.91 17.37 21.20
N LEU A 171 4.23 17.44 20.96
CA LEU A 171 4.92 16.51 20.07
C LEU A 171 4.83 15.07 20.58
N LYS A 172 4.93 14.84 21.90
CA LYS A 172 4.72 13.52 22.52
C LYS A 172 3.34 12.94 22.19
N VAL A 173 2.29 13.76 22.18
CA VAL A 173 0.95 13.32 21.80
C VAL A 173 0.89 12.96 20.31
N VAL A 174 1.48 13.76 19.43
CA VAL A 174 1.52 13.47 17.99
C VAL A 174 2.25 12.16 17.71
N VAL A 175 3.41 11.94 18.34
CA VAL A 175 4.18 10.69 18.25
C VAL A 175 3.38 9.50 18.81
N LYS A 176 2.65 9.68 19.92
CA LYS A 176 1.79 8.64 20.49
C LYS A 176 0.69 8.21 19.53
N MET A 177 0.09 9.15 18.79
CA MET A 177 -0.91 8.84 17.76
C MET A 177 -0.34 7.98 16.64
N ALA A 178 0.85 8.31 16.14
CA ALA A 178 1.52 7.53 15.11
C ALA A 178 1.89 6.11 15.58
N ARG A 179 2.33 5.98 16.83
CA ARG A 179 2.65 4.68 17.44
C ARG A 179 1.41 3.78 17.57
N LEU A 180 0.25 4.35 17.89
CA LEU A 180 -1.00 3.58 18.03
C LEU A 180 -1.44 2.91 16.72
N VAL A 181 -1.15 3.52 15.57
CA VAL A 181 -1.46 2.95 14.25
C VAL A 181 -0.32 2.10 13.67
N GLY A 182 0.84 2.04 14.33
CA GLY A 182 1.97 1.21 13.92
C GLY A 182 2.71 1.73 12.67
N VAL A 183 2.70 3.04 12.42
CA VAL A 183 3.44 3.61 11.29
C VAL A 183 4.94 3.59 11.58
N HIS A 184 5.70 2.98 10.68
CA HIS A 184 7.15 2.88 10.77
C HIS A 184 7.85 3.76 9.72
N VAL A 185 7.54 3.57 8.43
CA VAL A 185 8.23 4.25 7.32
C VAL A 185 7.54 5.57 6.98
N SER A 186 8.31 6.60 6.64
CA SER A 186 7.83 7.86 6.06
C SER A 186 8.25 7.97 4.59
N PRO A 187 7.36 8.33 3.65
CA PRO A 187 5.94 8.61 3.85
C PRO A 187 5.12 7.32 4.04
N THR A 188 4.08 7.40 4.87
CA THR A 188 2.99 6.40 4.89
C THR A 188 1.66 7.11 4.69
N VAL A 189 0.77 6.53 3.89
CA VAL A 189 -0.58 7.05 3.68
C VAL A 189 -1.61 6.08 4.23
N ILE A 190 -2.55 6.59 5.01
CA ILE A 190 -3.68 5.83 5.55
C ILE A 190 -4.97 6.43 4.99
N LEU A 191 -5.80 5.61 4.37
CA LEU A 191 -7.13 5.99 3.87
C LEU A 191 -8.18 5.28 4.73
N ASP A 192 -9.00 6.05 5.45
CA ASP A 192 -10.08 5.54 6.32
C ASP A 192 -9.60 4.48 7.32
N GLY A 193 -8.40 4.67 7.88
CA GLY A 193 -7.79 3.74 8.83
C GLY A 193 -7.08 2.54 8.18
N VAL A 194 -7.09 2.42 6.86
CA VAL A 194 -6.40 1.34 6.13
C VAL A 194 -5.12 1.89 5.50
N VAL A 195 -3.98 1.29 5.87
CA VAL A 195 -2.69 1.61 5.25
C VAL A 195 -2.73 1.32 3.76
N ALA A 196 -2.37 2.30 2.94
CA ALA A 196 -2.26 2.15 1.49
C ALA A 196 -0.94 1.43 1.14
N ASN A 197 -0.93 0.10 1.30
CA ASN A 197 0.26 -0.75 1.14
C ASN A 197 0.57 -1.16 -0.33
N GLU A 198 0.25 -0.32 -1.31
CA GLU A 198 0.52 -0.64 -2.72
C GLU A 198 1.44 0.38 -3.38
N ARG A 199 2.72 -0.03 -3.48
CA ARG A 199 3.78 0.46 -4.37
C ARG A 199 4.29 1.88 -4.09
N TYR A 200 5.63 1.97 -4.07
CA TYR A 200 6.45 3.17 -4.18
C TYR A 200 5.70 4.35 -4.83
N LEU A 201 5.36 5.34 -4.00
CA LEU A 201 4.39 6.37 -4.30
C LEU A 201 4.88 7.28 -5.44
N SER A 202 4.24 7.14 -6.61
CA SER A 202 4.33 8.09 -7.73
C SER A 202 3.18 9.10 -7.75
N SER A 203 2.00 8.79 -7.21
CA SER A 203 0.97 9.81 -6.93
C SER A 203 -0.11 9.34 -5.92
N PRO A 204 -0.61 10.21 -5.03
CA PRO A 204 -1.79 9.98 -4.20
C PRO A 204 -3.10 9.79 -4.99
N ILE A 205 -3.13 10.22 -6.25
CA ILE A 205 -4.33 10.23 -7.10
C ILE A 205 -4.72 8.79 -7.48
N GLU A 206 -3.75 7.91 -7.71
CA GLU A 206 -4.01 6.49 -8.01
C GLU A 206 -4.64 5.74 -6.82
N MET A 207 -4.43 6.23 -5.60
CA MET A 207 -5.02 5.66 -4.38
C MET A 207 -6.55 5.85 -4.30
N LEU A 208 -7.08 6.90 -4.96
CA LEU A 208 -8.51 7.17 -5.04
C LEU A 208 -9.20 6.27 -6.09
N GLN A 209 -8.47 5.65 -7.01
CA GLN A 209 -9.05 4.89 -8.14
C GLN A 209 -9.86 3.64 -7.76
N PRO A 210 -9.49 2.80 -6.78
CA PRO A 210 -10.21 1.55 -6.55
C PRO A 210 -11.33 1.64 -5.50
N ARG A 211 -11.36 2.71 -4.69
CA ARG A 211 -12.23 2.78 -3.49
C ARG A 211 -13.33 3.84 -3.55
N LEU A 212 -13.34 4.69 -4.58
CA LEU A 212 -14.28 5.82 -4.71
C LEU A 212 -15.41 5.65 -5.72
N LEU A 213 -15.63 4.47 -6.32
CA LEU A 213 -16.82 4.27 -7.16
C LEU A 213 -17.55 2.97 -6.81
N PRO A 214 -18.89 2.98 -6.86
CA PRO A 214 -19.59 3.07 -8.13
C PRO A 214 -19.92 4.52 -8.48
N LEU A 215 -20.13 4.79 -9.78
CA LEU A 215 -20.61 6.04 -10.40
C LEU A 215 -19.55 6.89 -11.13
N GLN A 216 -19.27 6.48 -12.38
CA GLN A 216 -19.11 7.27 -13.61
C GLN A 216 -18.24 8.55 -13.67
N ALA A 217 -17.60 9.01 -12.60
CA ALA A 217 -16.82 10.25 -12.59
C ALA A 217 -15.33 10.09 -12.94
N VAL A 218 -14.79 8.85 -12.90
CA VAL A 218 -13.35 8.61 -13.14
C VAL A 218 -12.97 8.68 -14.62
N ASP A 219 -13.89 8.39 -15.54
CA ASP A 219 -13.62 8.46 -16.99
C ASP A 219 -13.44 9.90 -17.49
N VAL A 220 -14.10 10.88 -16.84
CA VAL A 220 -13.98 12.31 -17.17
C VAL A 220 -12.62 12.86 -16.73
N LEU A 221 -12.08 12.39 -15.59
CA LEU A 221 -10.78 12.82 -15.07
C LEU A 221 -9.60 12.23 -15.86
N LEU A 222 -9.78 11.03 -16.42
CA LEU A 222 -8.79 10.35 -17.26
C LEU A 222 -8.68 10.97 -18.67
N LEU A 223 -9.77 11.55 -19.19
CA LEU A 223 -9.77 12.23 -20.50
C LEU A 223 -9.02 13.57 -20.46
N ALA A 224 -9.13 14.33 -19.36
CA ALA A 224 -8.44 15.62 -19.21
C ALA A 224 -6.93 15.46 -18.96
N ALA A 225 -6.51 14.43 -18.21
CA ALA A 225 -5.10 14.18 -17.90
C ALA A 225 -4.27 13.69 -19.11
N ARG A 226 -4.91 13.02 -20.08
CA ARG A 226 -4.24 12.57 -21.32
C ARG A 226 -3.99 13.72 -22.31
N SER A 227 -4.77 14.79 -22.27
CA SER A 227 -4.62 15.94 -23.17
C SER A 227 -3.36 16.77 -22.86
N SER A 228 -2.96 16.84 -21.57
CA SER A 228 -1.90 17.75 -21.12
C SER A 228 -0.47 17.18 -21.19
N TYR A 229 -0.29 15.92 -21.61
CA TYR A 229 1.03 15.28 -21.74
C TYR A 229 1.60 15.25 -23.17
N ARG A 230 0.93 15.89 -24.14
CA ARG A 230 1.39 15.92 -25.55
C ARG A 230 1.89 17.27 -26.06
N ALA A 231 2.19 18.21 -25.17
CA ALA A 231 2.74 19.52 -25.57
C ALA A 231 4.03 19.86 -24.82
N GLY A 232 5.17 19.51 -25.44
CA GLY A 232 6.51 19.98 -25.12
C GLY A 232 7.35 19.96 -26.40
N PRO A 233 8.25 20.94 -26.61
CA PRO A 233 8.41 21.59 -27.92
C PRO A 233 9.39 20.85 -28.85
N ALA A 234 8.98 20.60 -30.09
CA ALA A 234 9.89 20.27 -31.17
C ALA A 234 10.20 21.53 -31.98
N SER A 235 11.50 21.81 -32.12
CA SER A 235 12.11 22.89 -32.88
C SER A 235 11.59 22.99 -34.32
N ARG A 236 11.28 24.23 -34.75
CA ARG A 236 10.97 24.59 -36.13
C ARG A 236 12.23 24.67 -36.99
N ALA A 237 12.15 24.14 -38.21
CA ALA A 237 12.64 24.78 -39.43
C ALA A 237 11.81 24.29 -40.65
N PRO A 238 11.65 25.10 -41.71
CA PRO A 238 10.45 25.07 -42.53
C PRO A 238 10.65 24.41 -43.89
N THR A 239 9.64 23.72 -44.42
CA THR A 239 9.51 23.57 -45.88
C THR A 239 8.04 23.45 -46.27
N THR A 240 7.76 24.14 -47.36
CA THR A 240 6.50 24.53 -48.01
C THR A 240 5.68 23.37 -48.56
N ALA A 241 4.33 23.48 -48.48
CA ALA A 241 3.44 23.70 -49.64
C ALA A 241 2.05 23.03 -49.52
N ARG A 242 1.03 23.89 -49.71
CA ARG A 242 -0.25 23.73 -50.47
C ARG A 242 -1.25 22.65 -50.01
N PHE A 243 -2.37 23.09 -49.42
CA PHE A 243 -3.68 23.36 -50.08
C PHE A 243 -4.36 22.11 -50.64
N PHE A 244 -5.46 21.69 -50.02
CA PHE A 244 -6.77 21.56 -50.70
C PHE A 244 -7.91 21.60 -49.68
N SER A 245 -8.92 22.38 -50.03
CA SER A 245 -10.19 22.60 -49.34
C SER A 245 -11.22 21.58 -49.81
N SER A 246 -12.09 21.11 -48.91
CA SER A 246 -13.50 20.86 -49.25
C SER A 246 -14.36 20.65 -48.00
N SER A 247 -15.36 21.53 -47.93
CA SER A 247 -16.55 21.56 -47.07
C SER A 247 -17.36 20.26 -47.12
N LEU A 248 -18.08 19.90 -46.04
CA LEU A 248 -19.55 19.93 -46.00
C LEU A 248 -20.18 19.25 -44.75
N ILE A 249 -21.16 19.97 -44.20
CA ILE A 249 -22.46 19.52 -43.63
C ILE A 249 -22.57 19.20 -42.12
N ASN A 250 -23.27 20.13 -41.47
CA ASN A 250 -24.00 20.07 -40.21
C ASN A 250 -24.96 18.89 -40.09
N GLN A 251 -25.16 18.40 -38.85
CA GLN A 251 -26.51 18.21 -38.28
C GLN A 251 -26.45 17.90 -36.77
N THR A 252 -27.03 18.79 -35.99
CA THR A 252 -27.45 18.61 -34.58
C THR A 252 -28.93 18.25 -34.53
N PRO A 253 -29.42 17.59 -33.47
CA PRO A 253 -30.81 17.75 -33.05
C PRO A 253 -30.91 18.43 -31.67
N ARG A 254 -31.70 19.50 -31.62
CA ARG A 254 -32.47 19.94 -30.45
C ARG A 254 -33.90 19.40 -30.59
N LEU A 255 -34.67 19.48 -29.49
CA LEU A 255 -36.15 19.60 -29.34
C LEU A 255 -36.63 18.64 -28.23
N THR A 256 -37.57 18.93 -27.33
CA THR A 256 -38.25 20.14 -26.83
C THR A 256 -39.08 19.71 -25.62
N CYS A 257 -39.29 20.64 -24.70
CA CYS A 257 -40.24 20.55 -23.59
C CYS A 257 -41.70 20.57 -24.11
N ARG A 258 -42.59 19.80 -23.49
CA ARG A 258 -44.04 19.99 -23.61
C ARG A 258 -44.72 19.73 -22.26
N THR A 259 -45.40 20.77 -21.79
CA THR A 259 -46.32 20.83 -20.65
C THR A 259 -47.74 20.47 -21.06
N SER A 260 -48.53 19.82 -20.18
CA SER A 260 -49.96 20.12 -20.01
C SER A 260 -50.65 19.35 -18.85
N ILE A 261 -51.23 20.14 -17.92
CA ILE A 261 -52.60 20.06 -17.33
C ILE A 261 -52.87 18.91 -16.31
N LEU A 262 -53.03 19.14 -15.00
CA LEU A 262 -54.10 19.76 -14.15
C LEU A 262 -55.34 18.88 -13.87
N SER A 263 -55.48 18.45 -12.60
CA SER A 263 -56.74 18.24 -11.85
C SER A 263 -56.38 18.02 -10.36
N SER A 264 -56.58 18.96 -9.41
CA SER A 264 -57.82 19.29 -8.64
C SER A 264 -58.42 18.04 -7.93
N VAL A 265 -58.67 17.90 -6.61
CA VAL A 265 -59.17 18.81 -5.56
C VAL A 265 -59.00 18.17 -4.14
N ARG A 266 -58.61 19.03 -3.18
CA ARG A 266 -58.84 19.16 -1.70
C ARG A 266 -58.95 18.03 -0.65
N PRO A 267 -58.64 18.38 0.64
CA PRO A 267 -58.49 17.49 1.80
C PRO A 267 -59.72 17.48 2.74
N THR A 268 -59.76 16.51 3.66
CA THR A 268 -60.71 16.50 4.79
C THR A 268 -60.05 16.06 6.09
N ALA A 269 -60.65 16.53 7.18
CA ALA A 269 -60.06 16.87 8.45
C ALA A 269 -60.10 15.77 9.52
N LEU A 270 -59.30 16.02 10.57
CA LEU A 270 -59.32 15.48 11.93
C LEU A 270 -60.69 15.01 12.44
N LYS A 271 -60.67 13.95 13.28
CA LYS A 271 -61.53 13.81 14.49
C LYS A 271 -60.86 12.91 15.54
N SER A 272 -61.16 13.20 16.80
CA SER A 272 -60.47 12.86 18.05
C SER A 272 -61.19 11.80 18.91
N SER A 273 -60.40 10.94 19.59
CA SER A 273 -60.57 10.30 20.94
C SER A 273 -61.83 9.43 21.23
N PRO A 274 -61.84 8.47 22.23
CA PRO A 274 -61.12 8.49 23.52
C PRO A 274 -60.60 7.13 24.10
N LEU A 275 -60.00 7.26 25.30
CA LEU A 275 -59.47 6.30 26.28
C LEU A 275 -60.16 4.92 26.43
N ALA A 276 -59.35 3.88 26.62
CA ALA A 276 -59.66 2.73 27.48
C ALA A 276 -58.38 2.07 28.05
N LEU A 277 -58.34 1.93 29.39
CA LEU A 277 -57.52 0.97 30.18
C LEU A 277 -58.52 -0.08 30.74
N PRO A 278 -58.11 -1.21 31.38
CA PRO A 278 -56.79 -1.82 31.57
C PRO A 278 -56.77 -3.35 31.25
N ARG A 279 -55.60 -4.00 31.28
CA ARG A 279 -55.43 -5.34 31.93
C ARG A 279 -53.96 -5.73 32.05
N SER A 280 -53.60 -6.15 33.27
CA SER A 280 -52.30 -6.67 33.66
C SER A 280 -51.98 -7.97 32.94
N PHE A 281 -50.75 -8.11 32.44
CA PHE A 281 -50.14 -9.43 32.19
C PHE A 281 -48.66 -9.40 32.58
N SER A 282 -48.38 -10.17 33.63
CA SER A 282 -47.18 -10.92 33.99
C SER A 282 -45.82 -10.49 33.42
N LYS A 283 -44.86 -10.26 34.33
CA LYS A 283 -43.42 -10.27 34.05
C LYS A 283 -43.02 -11.65 33.50
N SER A 284 -42.70 -11.75 32.21
CA SER A 284 -41.90 -12.86 31.68
C SER A 284 -40.41 -12.51 31.78
N THR A 285 -39.68 -13.31 32.55
CA THR A 285 -38.22 -13.29 32.59
C THR A 285 -37.67 -13.69 31.21
N PRO A 286 -36.76 -12.92 30.58
CA PRO A 286 -36.16 -13.33 29.31
C PRO A 286 -35.30 -14.59 29.48
N ARG A 287 -35.47 -15.56 28.57
CA ARG A 287 -34.56 -16.70 28.40
C ARG A 287 -33.14 -16.20 28.12
N PRO A 288 -32.09 -16.92 28.56
CA PRO A 288 -30.71 -16.57 28.29
C PRO A 288 -30.35 -16.95 26.85
N GLU A 289 -30.81 -16.20 25.85
CA GLU A 289 -30.39 -16.41 24.46
C GLU A 289 -29.88 -15.16 23.72
N ASP A 290 -29.98 -13.96 24.29
CA ASP A 290 -29.50 -12.73 23.65
C ASP A 290 -28.32 -12.08 24.39
N ALA A 291 -27.24 -12.85 24.58
CA ALA A 291 -25.92 -12.27 24.83
C ALA A 291 -25.16 -12.17 23.49
N PRO A 292 -24.53 -11.04 23.13
CA PRO A 292 -23.67 -10.98 21.95
C PRO A 292 -22.54 -11.99 22.10
N LYS A 293 -22.62 -13.10 21.34
CA LYS A 293 -21.60 -14.15 21.33
C LYS A 293 -20.26 -13.52 20.98
N GLN A 294 -19.34 -13.52 21.95
CA GLN A 294 -17.94 -13.17 21.71
C GLN A 294 -17.43 -13.97 20.51
N PRO A 295 -16.58 -13.37 19.63
CA PRO A 295 -16.13 -14.07 18.43
C PRO A 295 -15.46 -15.38 18.82
N ALA A 296 -15.99 -16.49 18.32
CA ALA A 296 -15.51 -17.83 18.64
C ALA A 296 -13.98 -17.89 18.43
N ARG A 297 -13.25 -18.19 19.50
CA ARG A 297 -11.79 -18.32 19.48
C ARG A 297 -11.45 -19.55 18.63
N PHE A 298 -11.04 -19.33 17.38
CA PHE A 298 -10.61 -20.41 16.50
C PHE A 298 -9.30 -21.04 17.00
N LEU A 299 -9.25 -22.37 17.08
CA LEU A 299 -8.05 -23.10 17.50
C LEU A 299 -6.98 -23.06 16.40
N TYR A 300 -7.40 -23.17 15.13
CA TYR A 300 -6.51 -23.13 13.97
C TYR A 300 -6.65 -21.82 13.17
N PRO A 301 -5.54 -21.34 12.56
CA PRO A 301 -5.57 -20.19 11.66
C PRO A 301 -6.33 -20.51 10.37
N GLU A 302 -6.69 -19.48 9.60
CA GLU A 302 -7.38 -19.65 8.31
C GLU A 302 -6.52 -20.36 7.26
N SER A 303 -5.20 -20.12 7.27
CA SER A 303 -4.22 -20.77 6.40
C SER A 303 -3.31 -21.65 7.25
N LEU A 304 -3.52 -22.97 7.20
CA LEU A 304 -2.72 -23.95 7.94
C LEU A 304 -1.53 -24.40 7.08
N VAL A 305 -0.31 -24.32 7.59
CA VAL A 305 0.88 -24.87 6.91
C VAL A 305 0.86 -26.39 7.07
N ILE A 306 0.60 -27.09 5.96
CA ILE A 306 0.52 -28.56 5.94
C ILE A 306 1.85 -29.20 5.48
N TYR A 307 2.65 -28.47 4.71
CA TYR A 307 3.95 -28.92 4.22
C TYR A 307 5.02 -27.84 4.37
N HIS A 308 6.22 -28.22 4.80
CA HIS A 308 7.40 -27.37 4.81
C HIS A 308 8.60 -28.13 4.22
N GLY A 309 9.24 -27.56 3.20
CA GLY A 309 10.38 -28.18 2.47
C GLY A 309 11.71 -28.15 3.22
N GLY A 310 11.70 -27.84 4.53
CA GLY A 310 12.86 -27.63 5.39
C GLY A 310 13.49 -26.25 5.24
N ALA A 311 13.66 -25.53 6.35
CA ALA A 311 14.18 -24.15 6.33
C ALA A 311 15.62 -24.09 5.80
N ALA A 312 16.48 -24.99 6.29
CA ALA A 312 17.88 -25.07 5.86
C ALA A 312 18.01 -25.37 4.37
N ARG A 313 17.23 -26.34 3.87
CA ARG A 313 17.26 -26.75 2.47
C ARG A 313 16.77 -25.64 1.53
N THR A 314 15.62 -25.06 1.82
CA THR A 314 15.05 -23.98 0.99
C THR A 314 15.94 -22.75 0.98
N THR A 315 16.57 -22.41 2.11
CA THR A 315 17.55 -21.32 2.22
C THR A 315 18.82 -21.63 1.42
N PHE A 316 19.38 -22.84 1.57
CA PHE A 316 20.55 -23.28 0.80
C PHE A 316 20.32 -23.20 -0.71
N LEU A 317 19.17 -23.68 -1.19
CA LEU A 317 18.80 -23.61 -2.61
C LEU A 317 18.62 -22.17 -3.09
N GLY A 318 18.10 -21.28 -2.24
CA GLY A 318 18.02 -19.85 -2.52
C GLY A 318 19.41 -19.22 -2.64
N MET A 319 20.31 -19.51 -1.70
CA MET A 319 21.70 -19.06 -1.71
C MET A 319 22.48 -19.58 -2.92
N LEU A 320 22.31 -20.86 -3.27
CA LEU A 320 22.95 -21.47 -4.43
C LEU A 320 22.52 -20.79 -5.74
N LYS A 321 21.22 -20.55 -5.93
CA LYS A 321 20.69 -19.81 -7.09
C LYS A 321 21.24 -18.39 -7.16
N PHE A 322 21.27 -17.70 -6.02
CA PHE A 322 21.77 -16.34 -5.94
C PHE A 322 23.27 -16.27 -6.27
N ALA A 323 24.08 -17.18 -5.73
CA ALA A 323 25.50 -17.27 -6.01
C ALA A 323 25.79 -17.53 -7.50
N MET A 324 25.07 -18.48 -8.12
CA MET A 324 25.22 -18.77 -9.55
C MET A 324 24.81 -17.58 -10.43
N LEU A 325 23.77 -16.83 -10.04
CA LEU A 325 23.34 -15.62 -10.74
C LEU A 325 24.40 -14.51 -10.63
N MET A 326 24.90 -14.25 -9.42
CA MET A 326 25.95 -13.24 -9.20
C MET A 326 27.25 -13.59 -9.92
N GLY A 327 27.65 -14.86 -9.92
CA GLY A 327 28.81 -15.33 -10.69
C GLY A 327 28.63 -15.10 -12.19
N ALA A 328 27.47 -15.44 -12.75
CA ALA A 328 27.17 -15.19 -14.16
C ALA A 328 27.17 -13.69 -14.50
N VAL A 329 26.56 -12.85 -13.66
CA VAL A 329 26.56 -11.40 -13.84
C VAL A 329 27.97 -10.82 -13.77
N PHE A 330 28.79 -11.25 -12.80
CA PHE A 330 30.18 -10.82 -12.67
C PHE A 330 30.99 -11.16 -13.93
N VAL A 331 30.85 -12.39 -14.43
CA VAL A 331 31.52 -12.82 -15.65
C VAL A 331 31.08 -12.01 -16.86
N VAL A 332 29.77 -11.80 -17.04
CA VAL A 332 29.21 -11.10 -18.21
C VAL A 332 29.50 -9.60 -18.19
N VAL A 333 29.46 -8.96 -17.01
CA VAL A 333 29.56 -7.49 -16.88
C VAL A 333 30.99 -7.04 -16.66
N ILE A 334 31.82 -7.85 -16.00
CA ILE A 334 33.18 -7.45 -15.60
C ILE A 334 34.24 -8.19 -16.42
N ILE A 335 34.24 -9.53 -16.38
CA ILE A 335 35.31 -10.33 -17.02
C ILE A 335 35.25 -10.27 -18.55
N ALA A 336 34.08 -10.51 -19.14
CA ALA A 336 33.95 -10.59 -20.59
C ALA A 336 34.28 -9.26 -21.29
N PRO A 337 33.86 -8.08 -20.80
CA PRO A 337 34.29 -6.80 -21.36
C PRO A 337 35.78 -6.52 -21.11
N ALA A 338 36.36 -6.98 -20.00
CA ALA A 338 37.79 -6.83 -19.75
C ALA A 338 38.63 -7.63 -20.76
N LEU A 339 38.26 -8.89 -21.04
CA LEU A 339 38.89 -9.73 -22.06
C LEU A 339 38.71 -9.17 -23.48
N TYR A 340 37.54 -8.57 -23.76
CA TYR A 340 37.33 -7.91 -25.04
C TYR A 340 38.24 -6.68 -25.20
N ARG A 341 38.40 -5.88 -24.15
CA ARG A 341 39.27 -4.69 -24.17
C ARG A 341 40.76 -5.02 -24.18
N SER A 342 41.18 -6.19 -23.70
CA SER A 342 42.58 -6.62 -23.72
C SER A 342 43.06 -7.09 -25.11
N GLY A 343 42.21 -7.02 -26.14
CA GLY A 343 42.56 -7.41 -27.51
C GLY A 343 42.64 -8.91 -27.75
N GLU A 344 42.10 -9.71 -26.82
CA GLU A 344 42.07 -11.16 -26.93
C GLU A 344 41.07 -11.61 -28.03
N PRO A 345 41.31 -12.77 -28.68
CA PRO A 345 40.43 -13.25 -29.73
C PRO A 345 39.02 -13.52 -29.19
N LEU A 346 38.00 -13.17 -29.98
CA LEU A 346 36.57 -13.17 -29.61
C LEU A 346 36.04 -14.50 -29.03
N TRP A 347 36.67 -15.63 -29.32
CA TRP A 347 36.27 -16.92 -28.77
C TRP A 347 36.50 -17.01 -27.26
N LYS A 348 37.52 -16.32 -26.71
CA LYS A 348 37.84 -16.33 -25.27
C LYS A 348 36.70 -15.72 -24.42
N PRO A 349 36.23 -14.48 -24.65
CA PRO A 349 35.09 -13.94 -23.90
C PRO A 349 33.81 -14.76 -24.13
N ALA A 350 33.58 -15.28 -25.34
CA ALA A 350 32.43 -16.15 -25.63
C ALA A 350 32.48 -17.47 -24.84
N ALA A 351 33.66 -18.10 -24.74
CA ALA A 351 33.86 -19.33 -23.98
C ALA A 351 33.66 -19.11 -22.47
N VAL A 352 34.17 -18.00 -21.93
CA VAL A 352 34.02 -17.68 -20.50
C VAL A 352 32.57 -17.36 -20.14
N ILE A 353 31.83 -16.62 -21.00
CA ILE A 353 30.39 -16.42 -20.83
C ILE A 353 29.64 -17.76 -20.85
N THR A 354 29.94 -18.62 -21.82
CA THR A 354 29.29 -19.94 -21.95
C THR A 354 29.57 -20.80 -20.71
N CYS A 355 30.81 -20.81 -20.22
CA CYS A 355 31.20 -21.52 -19.01
C CYS A 355 30.44 -21.03 -17.76
N ALA A 356 30.18 -19.72 -17.64
CA ALA A 356 29.41 -19.17 -16.53
C ALA A 356 27.90 -19.45 -16.63
N MET A 357 27.36 -19.50 -17.85
CA MET A 357 25.93 -19.73 -18.08
C MET A 357 25.53 -21.19 -17.88
N ILE A 358 26.41 -22.16 -18.12
CA ILE A 358 26.12 -23.60 -17.98
C ILE A 358 25.74 -23.98 -16.53
N PRO A 359 26.52 -23.67 -15.48
CA PRO A 359 26.16 -23.96 -14.09
C PRO A 359 24.89 -23.23 -13.64
N LEU A 360 24.67 -22.00 -14.12
CA LEU A 360 23.45 -21.25 -13.84
C LEU A 360 22.23 -21.96 -14.45
N ALA A 361 22.31 -22.34 -15.73
CA ALA A 361 21.25 -23.05 -16.42
C ALA A 361 20.96 -24.41 -15.77
N PHE A 362 22.00 -25.17 -15.42
CA PHE A 362 21.88 -26.44 -14.71
C PHE A 362 21.23 -26.29 -13.32
N THR A 363 21.67 -25.30 -12.55
CA THR A 363 21.09 -24.99 -11.24
C THR A 363 19.62 -24.62 -11.38
N LEU A 364 19.28 -23.73 -12.31
CA LEU A 364 17.89 -23.34 -12.56
C LEU A 364 17.05 -24.54 -13.04
N PHE A 365 17.60 -25.42 -13.88
CA PHE A 365 16.91 -26.60 -14.36
C PHE A 365 16.59 -27.61 -13.24
N SER A 366 17.57 -27.89 -12.38
CA SER A 366 17.47 -28.91 -11.32
C SER A 366 16.69 -28.45 -10.09
N THR A 367 16.67 -27.15 -9.79
CA THR A 367 16.09 -26.59 -8.56
C THR A 367 14.81 -25.76 -8.78
N SER A 368 14.35 -25.59 -10.03
CA SER A 368 13.13 -24.85 -10.35
C SER A 368 11.79 -25.49 -9.92
N PRO A 369 11.63 -26.82 -9.73
CA PRO A 369 10.33 -27.35 -9.31
C PRO A 369 10.11 -27.31 -7.79
N GLN A 370 11.08 -26.86 -6.98
CA GLN A 370 11.05 -27.07 -5.53
C GLN A 370 10.07 -26.17 -4.77
N VAL A 371 9.21 -26.82 -4.00
CA VAL A 371 8.21 -26.19 -3.13
C VAL A 371 8.82 -25.88 -1.76
N ALA A 372 8.67 -24.63 -1.30
CA ALA A 372 9.13 -24.20 0.02
C ALA A 372 8.11 -24.53 1.11
N PHE A 373 6.82 -24.29 0.86
CA PHE A 373 5.74 -24.65 1.76
C PHE A 373 4.43 -24.86 1.01
N VAL A 374 3.51 -25.62 1.59
CA VAL A 374 2.12 -25.72 1.14
C VAL A 374 1.20 -25.36 2.31
N ARG A 375 0.23 -24.47 2.06
CA ARG A 375 -0.80 -24.12 3.02
C ARG A 375 -2.17 -24.55 2.51
N LEU A 376 -3.00 -25.06 3.42
CA LEU A 376 -4.40 -25.36 3.17
C LEU A 376 -5.26 -24.26 3.76
N ARG A 377 -6.17 -23.70 2.96
CA ARG A 377 -7.16 -22.76 3.48
C ARG A 377 -8.31 -23.52 4.12
N LEU A 378 -8.50 -23.32 5.42
CA LEU A 378 -9.50 -24.01 6.23
C LEU A 378 -10.80 -23.18 6.32
N PRO A 379 -11.97 -23.80 6.07
CA PRO A 379 -13.25 -23.16 6.33
C PRO A 379 -13.48 -22.96 7.84
N ARG A 380 -14.40 -22.06 8.21
CA ARG A 380 -14.63 -21.67 9.62
C ARG A 380 -14.95 -22.87 10.54
N PHE A 381 -15.65 -23.90 10.04
CA PHE A 381 -15.99 -25.08 10.82
C PHE A 381 -14.77 -25.97 11.11
N ALA A 382 -13.85 -26.14 10.16
CA ALA A 382 -12.65 -26.99 10.31
C ALA A 382 -11.62 -26.38 11.26
N ARG A 383 -11.79 -25.11 11.65
CA ARG A 383 -10.92 -24.38 12.57
C ARG A 383 -11.32 -24.52 14.04
N ALA A 384 -12.47 -25.13 14.32
CA ALA A 384 -13.06 -25.19 15.65
C ALA A 384 -12.48 -26.32 16.52
N SER A 385 -12.21 -27.51 15.94
CA SER A 385 -11.66 -28.65 16.69
C SER A 385 -10.70 -29.51 15.84
N PRO A 386 -9.78 -30.28 16.47
CA PRO A 386 -8.89 -31.21 15.78
C PRO A 386 -9.63 -32.31 15.00
N GLU A 387 -10.77 -32.79 15.51
CA GLU A 387 -11.59 -33.83 14.87
C GLU A 387 -12.25 -33.31 13.59
N LEU A 388 -12.70 -32.06 13.60
CA LEU A 388 -13.26 -31.40 12.42
C LEU A 388 -12.18 -31.14 11.36
N LEU A 389 -10.97 -30.78 11.79
CA LEU A 389 -9.82 -30.67 10.90
C LEU A 389 -9.50 -32.03 10.24
N ARG A 390 -9.51 -33.11 11.03
CA ARG A 390 -9.27 -34.47 10.52
C ARG A 390 -10.29 -34.90 9.48
N ARG A 391 -11.58 -34.73 9.75
CA ARG A 391 -12.64 -35.03 8.77
C ARG A 391 -12.48 -34.23 7.48
N TYR A 392 -12.12 -32.96 7.60
CA TYR A 392 -11.87 -32.10 6.43
C TYR A 392 -10.61 -32.53 5.65
N ALA A 393 -9.55 -32.94 6.34
CA ALA A 393 -8.29 -33.38 5.74
C ALA A 393 -8.41 -34.73 5.02
N GLU A 394 -9.24 -35.65 5.53
CA GLU A 394 -9.48 -36.96 4.93
C GLU A 394 -10.33 -36.88 3.65
N ALA A 395 -11.25 -35.91 3.57
CA ALA A 395 -12.14 -35.70 2.43
C ALA A 395 -12.27 -34.20 2.06
N PRO A 396 -11.19 -33.55 1.58
CA PRO A 396 -11.23 -32.15 1.17
C PRO A 396 -12.11 -31.98 -0.08
N PRO A 397 -12.94 -30.93 -0.15
CA PRO A 397 -13.76 -30.69 -1.32
C PRO A 397 -12.92 -30.29 -2.53
N ALA A 398 -13.44 -30.50 -3.73
CA ALA A 398 -12.70 -30.25 -4.97
C ALA A 398 -12.20 -28.81 -5.13
N ASN A 399 -12.97 -27.85 -4.62
CA ASN A 399 -12.68 -26.42 -4.63
C ASN A 399 -11.85 -25.95 -3.42
N ALA A 400 -11.37 -26.85 -2.57
CA ALA A 400 -10.49 -26.50 -1.46
C ALA A 400 -9.26 -25.74 -1.97
N VAL A 401 -9.00 -24.55 -1.44
CA VAL A 401 -7.90 -23.71 -1.91
C VAL A 401 -6.61 -24.10 -1.21
N VAL A 402 -5.61 -24.44 -2.02
CA VAL A 402 -4.24 -24.75 -1.59
C VAL A 402 -3.32 -23.62 -2.05
N GLU A 403 -2.55 -23.06 -1.13
CA GLU A 403 -1.52 -22.08 -1.42
C GLU A 403 -0.15 -22.77 -1.48
N VAL A 404 0.43 -22.82 -2.66
CA VAL A 404 1.75 -23.42 -2.90
C VAL A 404 2.80 -22.31 -2.97
N GLY A 405 3.78 -22.35 -2.07
CA GLY A 405 4.92 -21.45 -2.06
C GLY A 405 6.09 -22.05 -2.83
N VAL A 406 6.45 -21.50 -3.99
CA VAL A 406 7.54 -22.00 -4.85
C VAL A 406 8.70 -21.02 -4.88
N LEU A 407 9.92 -21.54 -4.80
CA LEU A 407 11.12 -20.70 -4.72
C LEU A 407 11.41 -20.00 -6.06
N ASN A 408 11.32 -18.66 -6.10
CA ASN A 408 11.77 -17.89 -7.26
C ASN A 408 13.29 -18.00 -7.45
N PHE A 409 13.79 -17.52 -8.60
CA PHE A 409 15.23 -17.48 -8.88
C PHE A 409 16.02 -16.58 -7.90
N HIS A 410 15.41 -15.55 -7.31
CA HIS A 410 16.01 -14.72 -6.26
C HIS A 410 15.85 -15.29 -4.83
N GLY A 411 15.47 -16.56 -4.67
CA GLY A 411 15.33 -17.18 -3.34
C GLY A 411 14.10 -16.75 -2.52
N LYS A 412 13.32 -15.76 -2.96
CA LYS A 412 12.04 -15.41 -2.31
C LYS A 412 10.92 -16.35 -2.79
N PRO A 413 10.19 -17.04 -1.90
CA PRO A 413 9.07 -17.89 -2.30
C PRO A 413 7.91 -17.07 -2.87
N ARG A 414 7.40 -17.48 -4.03
CA ARG A 414 6.16 -16.98 -4.65
C ARG A 414 5.01 -17.88 -4.22
N VAL A 415 3.95 -17.27 -3.70
CA VAL A 415 2.73 -17.99 -3.30
C VAL A 415 1.73 -17.98 -4.44
N VAL A 416 1.20 -19.15 -4.77
CA VAL A 416 0.13 -19.33 -5.76
C VAL A 416 -1.02 -20.09 -5.11
N ALA A 417 -2.19 -19.48 -5.08
CA ALA A 417 -3.43 -20.11 -4.60
C ALA A 417 -4.12 -20.81 -5.77
N LEU A 418 -4.46 -22.09 -5.60
CA LEU A 418 -5.12 -22.90 -6.61
C LEU A 418 -6.06 -23.93 -5.96
N PRO A 419 -7.18 -24.29 -6.60
CA PRO A 419 -8.03 -25.37 -6.12
C PRO A 419 -7.27 -26.71 -6.08
N LEU A 420 -7.50 -27.52 -5.05
CA LEU A 420 -6.91 -28.85 -4.90
C LEU A 420 -7.18 -29.74 -6.12
N ALA A 421 -8.33 -29.56 -6.79
CA ALA A 421 -8.66 -30.22 -8.05
C ALA A 421 -7.62 -30.05 -9.16
N ARG A 422 -6.84 -28.96 -9.15
CA ARG A 422 -5.84 -28.68 -10.17
C ARG A 422 -4.50 -29.37 -9.91
N LEU A 423 -4.31 -30.02 -8.77
CA LEU A 423 -3.08 -30.75 -8.46
C LEU A 423 -3.21 -32.22 -8.86
N SER A 424 -2.30 -32.66 -9.72
CA SER A 424 -2.22 -34.06 -10.15
C SER A 424 -0.83 -34.65 -9.91
N PRO A 425 -0.71 -35.85 -9.32
CA PRO A 425 0.57 -36.53 -9.16
C PRO A 425 1.12 -36.94 -10.53
N THR A 426 2.41 -36.76 -10.74
CA THR A 426 3.11 -37.15 -11.98
C THR A 426 4.51 -37.63 -11.65
N ASN A 427 5.16 -38.32 -12.58
CA ASN A 427 6.58 -38.62 -12.51
C ASN A 427 7.26 -38.10 -13.77
N GLU A 428 7.84 -36.91 -13.68
CA GLU A 428 8.56 -36.27 -14.77
C GLU A 428 9.99 -35.87 -14.35
N ARG A 429 10.87 -35.65 -15.33
CA ARG A 429 12.27 -35.22 -15.13
C ARG A 429 13.04 -36.15 -14.17
N PHE A 430 13.02 -37.45 -14.43
CA PHE A 430 13.74 -38.43 -13.59
C PHE A 430 13.34 -38.37 -12.10
N GLY A 431 12.06 -38.14 -11.79
CA GLY A 431 11.56 -37.99 -10.41
C GLY A 431 11.89 -36.64 -9.75
N LEU A 432 12.34 -35.64 -10.51
CA LEU A 432 12.47 -34.26 -10.02
C LEU A 432 11.13 -33.53 -10.02
N VAL A 433 10.09 -34.02 -10.70
CA VAL A 433 8.74 -33.44 -10.70
C VAL A 433 7.76 -34.53 -10.29
N ASN A 434 7.13 -34.32 -9.14
CA ASN A 434 6.21 -35.27 -8.50
C ASN A 434 4.75 -34.83 -8.65
N TRP A 435 4.53 -33.54 -8.90
CA TRP A 435 3.20 -32.95 -8.98
C TRP A 435 3.15 -31.97 -10.15
N THR A 436 2.02 -31.92 -10.83
CA THR A 436 1.73 -30.95 -11.89
C THR A 436 0.45 -30.19 -11.57
N VAL A 437 0.40 -28.94 -12.04
CA VAL A 437 -0.81 -28.13 -11.99
C VAL A 437 -1.48 -28.25 -13.35
N VAL A 438 -2.66 -28.85 -13.38
CA VAL A 438 -3.51 -28.94 -14.57
C VAL A 438 -4.16 -27.57 -14.78
N GLU A 439 -3.82 -26.91 -15.88
CA GLU A 439 -4.40 -25.61 -16.25
C GLU A 439 -5.56 -25.80 -17.23
N ASP A 440 -6.65 -25.07 -17.02
CA ASP A 440 -7.68 -24.89 -18.04
C ASP A 440 -7.14 -23.96 -19.13
N ALA A 441 -7.06 -24.44 -20.38
CA ALA A 441 -6.52 -23.67 -21.51
C ALA A 441 -7.18 -22.29 -21.66
N ALA A 442 -8.48 -22.18 -21.34
CA ALA A 442 -9.25 -20.94 -21.37
C ALA A 442 -8.78 -19.90 -20.34
N GLU A 443 -8.35 -20.33 -19.14
CA GLU A 443 -7.91 -19.41 -18.10
C GLU A 443 -6.46 -18.96 -18.29
N THR A 444 -5.61 -19.84 -18.84
CA THR A 444 -4.27 -19.48 -19.29
C THR A 444 -4.33 -18.43 -20.41
N ASN A 445 -5.25 -18.58 -21.37
CA ASN A 445 -5.47 -17.60 -22.44
C ASN A 445 -6.02 -16.26 -21.91
N LYS A 446 -6.94 -16.25 -20.93
CA LYS A 446 -7.40 -15.01 -20.28
C LYS A 446 -6.28 -14.29 -19.52
N ARG A 447 -5.42 -15.03 -18.81
CA ARG A 447 -4.26 -14.46 -18.09
C ARG A 447 -3.19 -13.92 -19.02
N LEU A 448 -2.98 -14.56 -20.17
CA LEU A 448 -2.08 -14.09 -21.22
C LEU A 448 -2.64 -12.82 -21.89
N ALA A 449 -3.94 -12.79 -22.20
CA ALA A 449 -4.62 -11.62 -22.77
C ALA A 449 -4.65 -10.42 -21.80
N SER A 450 -4.89 -10.64 -20.49
CA SER A 450 -4.82 -9.54 -19.51
C SER A 450 -3.39 -9.08 -19.21
N ALA A 451 -2.37 -9.84 -19.61
CA ALA A 451 -0.97 -9.49 -19.45
C ALA A 451 -0.40 -8.69 -20.64
N GLU A 452 -1.16 -8.50 -21.73
CA GLU A 452 -0.73 -7.70 -22.89
C GLU A 452 -0.61 -6.19 -22.59
N GLY A 453 -1.16 -5.71 -21.47
CA GLY A 453 -1.12 -4.29 -21.08
C GLY A 453 0.04 -3.84 -20.19
N SER A 454 0.96 -4.71 -19.78
CA SER A 454 2.01 -4.36 -18.77
C SER A 454 3.43 -4.63 -19.29
N PHE A 455 4.20 -3.55 -19.41
CA PHE A 455 5.55 -3.50 -19.98
C PHE A 455 6.60 -4.42 -19.30
N THR A 456 7.54 -4.89 -20.14
CA THR A 456 8.81 -5.63 -19.94
C THR A 456 8.78 -7.17 -20.00
N ILE A 457 9.69 -7.72 -20.83
CA ILE A 457 10.02 -9.16 -20.98
C ILE A 457 10.29 -9.82 -19.62
N TRP A 458 10.87 -9.07 -18.69
CA TRP A 458 11.16 -9.50 -17.34
C TRP A 458 9.89 -9.88 -16.57
N HIS A 459 8.79 -9.12 -16.69
CA HIS A 459 7.54 -9.45 -16.01
C HIS A 459 6.94 -10.78 -16.52
N ARG A 460 7.04 -11.04 -17.82
CA ARG A 460 6.63 -12.30 -18.45
C ARG A 460 7.52 -13.47 -18.03
N LEU A 461 8.83 -13.25 -17.88
CA LEU A 461 9.78 -14.26 -17.39
C LEU A 461 9.56 -14.58 -15.90
N LEU A 462 9.25 -13.57 -15.09
CA LEU A 462 9.01 -13.67 -13.64
C LEU A 462 7.65 -14.28 -13.28
N ARG A 463 6.65 -14.14 -14.16
CA ARG A 463 5.27 -14.62 -13.93
C ARG A 463 4.92 -15.88 -14.70
N ARG A 464 5.91 -16.71 -15.06
CA ARG A 464 5.62 -18.00 -15.71
C ARG A 464 4.60 -18.81 -14.90
N PRO A 465 3.63 -19.47 -15.57
CA PRO A 465 2.66 -20.33 -14.92
C PRO A 465 3.37 -21.43 -14.13
N LEU A 466 2.82 -21.73 -12.95
CA LEU A 466 3.34 -22.78 -12.10
C LEU A 466 2.88 -24.13 -12.65
N LYS A 467 3.73 -24.82 -13.42
CA LYS A 467 3.34 -26.07 -14.09
C LYS A 467 3.81 -27.33 -13.37
N LYS A 468 5.01 -27.28 -12.78
CA LYS A 468 5.73 -28.45 -12.28
C LYS A 468 6.20 -28.21 -10.85
N LEU A 469 5.96 -29.18 -9.99
CA LEU A 469 6.21 -29.12 -8.56
C LEU A 469 6.97 -30.36 -8.10
N ASN A 470 7.93 -30.14 -7.22
CA ASN A 470 8.65 -31.15 -6.47
C ASN A 470 8.27 -30.98 -5.00
N ILE A 471 7.43 -31.89 -4.55
CA ILE A 471 7.08 -32.05 -3.14
C ILE A 471 7.71 -33.37 -2.73
N ARG A 472 8.79 -33.28 -1.95
CA ARG A 472 9.54 -34.43 -1.42
C ARG A 472 9.12 -34.74 -0.01
N GLU A 473 9.49 -35.92 0.46
CA GLU A 473 9.21 -36.39 1.81
C GLU A 473 9.66 -35.40 2.90
N ARG A 474 8.92 -35.50 3.99
CA ARG A 474 8.69 -34.54 5.08
C ARG A 474 9.97 -33.99 5.73
N GLY A 475 9.99 -32.68 5.99
CA GLY A 475 10.79 -32.10 7.08
C GLY A 475 9.96 -32.09 8.37
N ASN A 476 10.58 -32.34 9.53
CA ASN A 476 9.91 -32.45 10.84
C ASN A 476 9.38 -31.10 11.41
N ASP A 477 9.36 -30.03 10.61
CA ASP A 477 9.17 -28.66 11.11
C ASP A 477 7.70 -28.21 11.25
N ALA A 478 6.73 -28.95 10.70
CA ALA A 478 5.31 -28.57 10.73
C ALA A 478 4.51 -29.37 11.77
N LYS A 479 3.85 -28.66 12.71
CA LYS A 479 3.05 -29.27 13.81
C LYS A 479 1.91 -30.18 13.32
N GLU A 480 1.27 -29.81 12.21
CA GLU A 480 0.12 -30.54 11.64
C GLU A 480 0.48 -31.25 10.32
N ALA A 481 1.70 -31.76 10.20
CA ALA A 481 2.19 -32.35 8.95
C ALA A 481 1.40 -33.60 8.48
N TRP A 482 0.70 -34.31 9.37
CA TRP A 482 -0.17 -35.43 9.00
C TRP A 482 -1.34 -35.02 8.08
N VAL A 483 -1.73 -33.74 8.11
CA VAL A 483 -2.79 -33.20 7.23
C VAL A 483 -2.36 -33.30 5.77
N TRP A 484 -1.06 -33.14 5.49
CA TRP A 484 -0.54 -33.30 4.13
C TRP A 484 -0.76 -34.73 3.60
N ASP A 485 -0.48 -35.74 4.41
CA ASP A 485 -0.61 -37.14 4.02
C ASP A 485 -2.09 -37.50 3.72
N ALA A 486 -3.02 -37.00 4.54
CA ALA A 486 -4.45 -37.17 4.32
C ALA A 486 -4.93 -36.48 3.03
N VAL A 487 -4.44 -35.25 2.76
CA VAL A 487 -4.77 -34.49 1.55
C VAL A 487 -4.17 -35.14 0.31
N VAL A 488 -2.95 -35.65 0.37
CA VAL A 488 -2.31 -36.39 -0.74
C VAL A 488 -3.07 -37.67 -1.03
N ALA A 489 -3.40 -38.47 -0.02
CA ALA A 489 -4.20 -39.68 -0.20
C ALA A 489 -5.57 -39.37 -0.81
N ALA A 490 -6.20 -38.27 -0.40
CA ALA A 490 -7.46 -37.81 -1.01
C ALA A 490 -7.28 -37.35 -2.47
N ALA A 491 -6.20 -36.65 -2.78
CA ALA A 491 -5.89 -36.21 -4.15
C ALA A 491 -5.56 -37.39 -5.07
N GLU A 492 -4.82 -38.39 -4.59
CA GLU A 492 -4.52 -39.62 -5.33
C GLU A 492 -5.77 -40.45 -5.59
N ARG A 493 -6.66 -40.61 -4.58
CA ARG A 493 -7.95 -41.31 -4.76
C ARG A 493 -8.86 -40.66 -5.81
N ARG A 494 -8.71 -39.36 -6.05
CA ARG A 494 -9.51 -38.63 -7.04
C ARG A 494 -8.95 -38.74 -8.46
N ASN A 495 -7.65 -38.96 -8.59
CA ASN A 495 -6.95 -39.05 -9.87
C ASN A 495 -6.79 -40.50 -10.37
N ARG A 496 -7.11 -41.49 -9.53
CA ARG A 496 -7.38 -42.89 -9.93
C ARG A 496 -8.82 -43.00 -10.37
#